data_AF-A0A0G0EQE2-F1
#
_entry.id   AF-A0A0G0EQE2-F1
#
_cell.length_a   1.000
_cell.length_b   1.000
_cell.length_c   1.000
_cell.angle_alpha   90.00
_cell.angle_beta   90.00
_cell.angle_gamma   90.00
#
_symmetry.space_group_name_H-M   'P 1'
#
loop_
_entity.id
_entity.type
_entity.pdbx_description
1 polymer ?
#
loop_
_entity_poly.entity_id
_entity_poly.type
_entity_poly.pdbx_seq_one_letter_code
_entity_poly.pdbx_strand_id
1 'polypeptide(L)'
;MFLQIVVSIFVAAVLLEIWVNYKKHQLSILSFIFWSCIWSAVVLVVWFADVTVLIANLINIQRGIDSVVYLSIVVLFYLVFRIILKLEKIEKRIETVVRKKALHEK
;
A
#
# COMPACT_ATOMS: atom_id res chain seq x y z
N MET A 1 1.75 8.15 -23.40
CA MET A 1 2.93 7.31 -23.71
C MET A 1 3.97 7.32 -22.58
N PHE A 2 4.67 8.43 -22.28
CA PHE A 2 5.68 8.45 -21.20
C PHE A 2 5.14 8.04 -19.81
N LEU A 3 4.00 8.61 -19.39
CA LEU A 3 3.36 8.27 -18.11
C LEU A 3 2.97 6.79 -18.00
N GLN A 4 2.46 6.18 -19.08
CA GLN A 4 2.07 4.77 -19.08
C GLN A 4 3.28 3.85 -18.86
N ILE A 5 4.43 4.17 -19.48
CA ILE A 5 5.66 3.40 -19.34
C ILE A 5 6.20 3.49 -17.90
N VAL A 6 6.25 4.71 -17.34
CA VAL A 6 6.71 4.92 -15.96
C VAL A 6 5.81 4.18 -14.95
N VAL A 7 4.50 4.27 -15.13
CA VAL A 7 3.55 3.60 -14.23
C VAL A 7 3.60 2.08 -14.39
N SER A 8 3.72 1.53 -15.60
CA SER A 8 3.88 0.08 -15.79
C SER A 8 5.15 -0.46 -15.13
N ILE A 9 6.27 0.26 -15.24
CA ILE A 9 7.52 -0.12 -14.56
C ILE A 9 7.34 -0.10 -13.04
N PHE A 10 6.67 0.94 -12.53
CA PHE A 10 6.40 1.07 -11.09
C PHE A 10 5.51 -0.07 -10.58
N VAL A 11 4.42 -0.40 -11.29
CA VAL A 11 3.56 -1.52 -10.89
C VAL A 11 4.31 -2.85 -10.95
N ALA A 12 5.15 -3.07 -11.96
CA ALA A 12 5.99 -4.26 -12.04
C ALA A 12 6.93 -4.39 -10.83
N ALA A 13 7.56 -3.28 -10.41
CA ALA A 13 8.40 -3.26 -9.22
C ALA A 13 7.61 -3.63 -7.95
N VAL A 14 6.41 -3.07 -7.78
CA VAL A 14 5.57 -3.37 -6.60
C VAL A 14 5.06 -4.82 -6.61
N LEU A 15 4.66 -5.35 -7.77
CA LEU A 15 4.26 -6.77 -7.87
C LEU A 15 5.41 -7.72 -7.53
N LEU A 16 6.65 -7.39 -7.95
CA LEU A 16 7.84 -8.14 -7.56
C LEU A 16 8.07 -8.08 -6.05
N GLU A 17 7.92 -6.90 -5.43
CA GLU A 17 8.08 -6.72 -4.00
C GLU A 17 7.03 -7.51 -3.20
N ILE A 18 5.77 -7.48 -3.63
CA ILE A 18 4.68 -8.29 -3.06
C ILE A 18 4.99 -9.78 -3.18
N TRP A 19 5.50 -10.24 -4.32
CA TRP A 19 5.86 -11.63 -4.55
C TRP A 19 7.04 -12.09 -3.68
N VAL A 20 8.07 -11.26 -3.55
CA VAL A 20 9.22 -11.51 -2.67
C VAL A 20 8.80 -11.57 -1.20
N ASN A 21 7.94 -10.65 -0.77
CA ASN A 21 7.46 -10.60 0.62
C ASN A 21 6.46 -11.71 0.96
N TYR A 22 5.69 -12.19 -0.03
CA TYR A 22 4.86 -13.39 0.08
C TYR A 22 5.72 -14.66 0.26
N LYS A 23 6.76 -14.82 -0.57
CA LYS A 23 7.68 -15.96 -0.49
C LYS A 23 8.47 -16.01 0.84
N LYS A 24 8.69 -14.85 1.47
CA LYS A 24 9.32 -14.74 2.79
C LYS A 24 8.36 -15.05 3.97
N HIS A 25 7.11 -15.45 3.73
CA HIS A 25 6.06 -15.65 4.75
C HIS A 25 5.78 -14.42 5.63
N GLN A 26 6.24 -13.23 5.23
CA GLN A 26 6.03 -11.99 5.98
C GLN A 26 4.66 -11.35 5.67
N LEU A 27 3.97 -11.84 4.63
CA LEU A 27 2.64 -11.40 4.22
C LEU A 27 1.63 -12.54 4.38
N SER A 28 0.50 -12.23 5.02
CA SER A 28 -0.66 -13.11 5.04
C SER A 28 -1.23 -13.25 3.62
N ILE A 29 -1.74 -14.43 3.27
CA ILE A 29 -2.41 -14.72 1.98
C ILE A 29 -3.47 -13.64 1.67
N LEU A 30 -4.19 -13.15 2.68
CA LEU A 30 -5.20 -12.11 2.52
C LEU A 30 -4.59 -10.78 2.07
N SER A 31 -3.44 -10.41 2.65
CA SER A 31 -2.72 -9.19 2.28
C SER A 31 -2.15 -9.29 0.87
N PHE A 32 -1.63 -10.46 0.48
CA PHE A 32 -1.15 -10.70 -0.89
C PHE A 32 -2.26 -10.52 -1.93
N ILE A 33 -3.42 -11.15 -1.72
CA ILE A 33 -4.57 -11.05 -2.64
C ILE A 33 -5.10 -9.61 -2.70
N PHE A 34 -5.23 -8.95 -1.54
CA PHE A 34 -5.71 -7.57 -1.47
C PHE A 34 -4.79 -6.60 -2.23
N TRP A 35 -3.48 -6.68 -1.99
CA TRP A 35 -2.49 -5.83 -2.67
C TRP A 35 -2.42 -6.14 -4.17
N SER A 36 -2.39 -7.42 -4.56
CA SER A 36 -2.36 -7.81 -5.97
C SER A 36 -3.60 -7.32 -6.73
N CYS A 37 -4.78 -7.33 -6.09
CA CYS A 37 -6.02 -6.83 -6.69
C CYS A 37 -5.96 -5.31 -6.93
N ILE A 38 -5.48 -4.55 -5.93
CA ILE A 38 -5.33 -3.09 -6.05
C ILE A 38 -4.36 -2.72 -7.18
N TRP A 39 -3.18 -3.33 -7.20
CA TRP A 39 -2.17 -3.01 -8.22
C TRP A 39 -2.60 -3.44 -9.63
N SER A 40 -3.36 -4.53 -9.75
CA SER A 40 -3.99 -4.93 -11.01
C SER A 40 -5.02 -3.89 -11.48
N ALA A 41 -5.86 -3.37 -10.58
CA ALA A 41 -6.82 -2.31 -10.89
C ALA A 41 -6.13 -1.01 -11.38
N VAL A 42 -4.97 -0.66 -10.80
CA VAL A 42 -4.18 0.50 -11.25
C VAL A 42 -3.71 0.33 -12.69
N VAL A 43 -3.22 -0.86 -13.07
CA VAL A 43 -2.79 -1.13 -14.46
C VAL A 43 -3.97 -1.03 -15.43
N LEU A 44 -5.12 -1.59 -15.05
CA LEU A 44 -6.34 -1.52 -15.87
C LEU A 44 -6.77 -0.07 -16.11
N VAL A 45 -6.76 0.78 -15.09
CA VAL A 45 -7.12 2.21 -15.21
C VAL A 45 -6.14 2.96 -16.11
N VAL A 46 -4.84 2.65 -16.03
CA VAL A 46 -3.79 3.34 -16.80
C VAL A 46 -3.80 2.94 -18.28
N TRP A 47 -4.15 1.69 -18.58
CA TRP A 47 -4.27 1.19 -19.95
C TRP A 47 -5.62 1.57 -20.59
N PHE A 48 -6.70 1.62 -19.82
CA PHE A 48 -8.02 2.06 -20.27
C PHE A 48 -8.33 3.52 -19.86
N ALA A 49 -7.50 4.46 -20.30
CA ALA A 49 -7.71 5.90 -20.05
C ALA A 49 -9.08 6.43 -20.56
N ASP A 50 -9.74 5.72 -21.49
CA ASP A 50 -11.11 6.02 -21.93
C ASP A 50 -12.17 5.77 -20.85
N VAL A 51 -11.95 4.83 -19.92
CA VAL A 51 -12.90 4.55 -18.82
C VAL A 51 -12.84 5.67 -17.77
N THR A 52 -11.69 6.34 -17.65
CA THR A 52 -11.54 7.52 -16.79
C THR A 52 -12.43 8.67 -17.27
N VAL A 53 -12.71 8.80 -18.57
CA VAL A 53 -13.64 9.79 -19.12
C VAL A 53 -15.09 9.47 -18.76
N LEU A 54 -15.46 8.18 -18.75
CA LEU A 54 -16.81 7.72 -18.37
C LEU A 54 -17.09 7.88 -16.87
N ILE A 55 -16.08 7.61 -16.01
CA ILE A 55 -16.16 7.85 -14.57
C ILE A 55 -16.11 9.37 -14.26
N ALA A 56 -15.31 10.15 -15.01
CA ALA A 56 -15.26 11.61 -14.87
C ALA A 56 -16.61 12.27 -15.19
N ASN A 57 -17.37 11.74 -16.15
CA ASN A 57 -18.72 12.23 -16.46
C ASN A 57 -19.75 11.89 -15.37
N LEU A 58 -19.58 10.79 -14.62
CA LEU A 58 -20.43 10.48 -13.46
C LEU A 58 -20.08 11.35 -12.24
N ILE A 59 -18.82 11.78 -12.14
CA ILE A 59 -18.27 12.46 -10.97
C ILE A 59 -18.21 14.00 -11.14
N ASN A 60 -18.35 14.54 -12.35
CA ASN A 60 -18.44 15.99 -12.62
C ASN A 60 -17.29 16.83 -12.01
N ILE A 61 -16.07 16.28 -11.97
CA ILE A 61 -14.87 16.96 -11.47
C ILE A 61 -13.94 17.25 -12.65
N GLN A 62 -13.87 18.52 -13.08
CA GLN A 62 -12.99 19.00 -14.15
C GLN A 62 -11.47 18.80 -13.88
N ARG A 63 -11.11 18.27 -12.71
CA ARG A 63 -9.74 17.92 -12.27
C ARG A 63 -9.73 16.64 -11.42
N GLY A 64 -10.28 15.55 -11.95
CA GLY A 64 -10.42 14.28 -11.21
C GLY A 64 -9.11 13.71 -10.62
N ILE A 65 -7.96 14.06 -11.20
CA ILE A 65 -6.63 13.69 -10.68
C ILE A 65 -6.38 14.34 -9.32
N ASP A 66 -6.68 15.63 -9.15
CA ASP A 66 -6.36 16.36 -7.92
C ASP A 66 -7.12 15.77 -6.72
N SER A 67 -8.42 15.48 -6.89
CA SER A 67 -9.25 14.90 -5.82
C SER A 67 -8.80 13.49 -5.41
N VAL A 68 -8.42 12.64 -6.36
CA VAL A 68 -7.91 11.29 -6.08
C VAL A 68 -6.55 11.35 -5.38
N VAL A 69 -5.69 12.30 -5.77
CA VAL A 69 -4.38 12.51 -5.14
C VAL A 69 -4.55 12.99 -3.70
N TYR A 70 -5.43 13.96 -3.44
CA TYR A 70 -5.70 14.41 -2.06
C TYR A 70 -6.24 13.27 -1.19
N LEU A 71 -7.18 12.47 -1.70
CA LEU A 71 -7.70 11.31 -0.99
C LEU A 71 -6.57 10.30 -0.69
N SER A 72 -5.71 10.04 -1.66
CA SER A 72 -4.58 9.12 -1.53
C SER A 72 -3.58 9.59 -0.48
N ILE A 73 -3.28 10.89 -0.42
CA ILE A 73 -2.42 11.49 0.61
C ILE A 73 -3.03 11.27 2.00
N VAL A 74 -4.32 11.52 2.19
CA VAL A 74 -5.01 11.30 3.47
C VAL A 74 -4.95 9.83 3.89
N VAL A 75 -5.22 8.92 2.97
CA VAL A 75 -5.15 7.47 3.23
C VAL A 75 -3.72 7.05 3.58
N LEU A 76 -2.71 7.53 2.85
CA LEU A 76 -1.30 7.25 3.11
C LEU A 76 -0.88 7.76 4.49
N PHE A 77 -1.24 9.00 4.85
CA PHE A 77 -0.98 9.55 6.18
C PHE A 77 -1.59 8.69 7.28
N TYR A 78 -2.85 8.26 7.12
CA TYR A 78 -3.49 7.35 8.07
C TYR A 78 -2.76 6.00 8.17
N LEU A 79 -2.30 5.45 7.05
CA LEU A 79 -1.60 4.18 7.00
C LEU A 79 -0.23 4.27 7.70
N VAL A 80 0.52 5.34 7.46
CA VAL A 80 1.78 5.65 8.15
C VAL A 80 1.55 5.78 9.65
N PHE A 81 0.54 6.54 10.06
CA PHE A 81 0.17 6.68 11.47
C PHE A 81 -0.15 5.32 12.11
N ARG A 82 -0.90 4.46 11.41
CA ARG A 82 -1.21 3.11 11.88
C ARG A 82 0.03 2.22 12.01
N ILE A 83 1.02 2.39 11.13
CA ILE A 83 2.31 1.69 11.20
C ILE A 83 3.08 2.13 12.44
N ILE A 84 3.16 3.43 12.72
CA ILE A 84 3.82 3.98 13.92
C ILE A 84 3.20 3.38 15.18
N LEU A 85 1.86 3.37 15.29
CA LEU A 85 1.16 2.76 16.44
C LEU A 85 1.43 1.26 16.61
N LYS A 86 1.66 0.53 15.50
CA LYS A 86 2.05 -0.88 15.57
C LYS A 86 3.51 -1.03 16.02
N LEU A 87 4.39 -0.15 15.55
CA LEU A 87 5.80 -0.16 15.90
C LEU A 87 6.00 0.06 17.41
N GLU A 88 5.34 1.07 17.99
CA GLU A 88 5.39 1.33 19.43
C GLU A 88 4.92 0.12 20.27
N LYS A 89 3.91 -0.60 19.80
CA LYS A 89 3.43 -1.83 20.48
C LYS A 89 4.44 -2.96 20.41
N ILE A 90 5.18 -3.06 19.32
CA ILE A 90 6.25 -4.05 19.15
C ILE A 90 7.41 -3.70 20.07
N GLU A 91 7.83 -2.43 20.12
CA GLU A 91 8.89 -1.96 21.02
C GLU A 91 8.56 -2.26 22.49
N LYS A 92 7.35 -1.90 22.97
CA LYS A 92 6.93 -2.23 24.35
C LYS A 92 6.93 -3.73 24.66
N ARG A 93 6.58 -4.57 23.68
CA ARG A 93 6.65 -6.03 23.85
C ARG A 93 8.10 -6.49 23.97
N ILE A 94 9.00 -5.96 23.15
CA ILE A 94 10.43 -6.27 23.21
C ILE A 94 11.00 -5.85 24.57
N GLU A 95 10.73 -4.63 25.03
CA GLU A 95 11.14 -4.15 26.36
C GLU A 95 10.68 -5.09 27.48
N THR A 96 9.41 -5.51 27.43
CA THR A 96 8.85 -6.42 28.43
C THR A 96 9.56 -7.79 28.41
N VAL A 97 9.85 -8.32 27.22
CA VAL A 97 10.57 -9.60 27.07
C VAL A 97 12.00 -9.50 27.59
N VAL A 98 12.72 -8.43 27.25
CA VAL A 98 14.09 -8.19 27.73
C VAL A 98 14.12 -8.03 29.25
N ARG A 99 13.21 -7.24 29.83
CA ARG A 99 13.10 -7.05 31.28
C ARG A 99 12.81 -8.35 32.01
N LYS A 100 11.92 -9.20 31.48
CA LYS A 100 11.63 -10.52 32.06
C LYS A 100 12.85 -11.44 32.03
N LYS A 101 13.61 -11.46 30.93
CA LYS A 101 14.85 -12.24 30.84
C LYS A 101 15.90 -11.80 31.86
N ALA A 102 16.13 -10.49 31.97
CA ALA A 102 17.12 -9.94 32.91
C ALA A 102 16.78 -10.22 34.39
N LEU A 103 15.50 -10.36 34.73
CA LEU A 103 15.05 -10.72 36.08
C LEU A 103 15.13 -12.23 36.38
N HIS A 104 15.20 -13.08 35.34
CA HIS A 104 15.31 -14.54 35.48
C HIS A 104 16.76 -15.05 35.45
N GLU A 105 17.70 -14.25 34.92
CA GLU A 105 19.14 -14.54 34.92
C GLU A 105 19.87 -14.06 36.19
N LYS A 106 19.12 -13.62 37.22
CA LYS A 106 19.61 -13.32 38.57
C LYS A 106 19.24 -14.43 39.53
#